data_AF-A0A1U7XI05-F1
#
_entry.id   AF-A0A1U7XI05-F1
#
_cell.length_a   1.000
_cell.length_b   1.000
_cell.length_c   1.000
_cell.angle_alpha   90.00
_cell.angle_beta   90.00
_cell.angle_gamma   90.00
#
_symmetry.space_group_name_H-M   'P 1'
#
loop_
_entity.id
_entity.type
_entity.pdbx_description
1 polymer ?
#
loop_
_entity_poly.entity_id
_entity_poly.type
_entity_poly.pdbx_seq_one_letter_code
_entity_poly.pdbx_strand_id
1 'polypeptide(L)'
;MTDLCNTSPNDFTIVHFCLEKEKFQEILFPDRIKSREDPALCALGENLCLTRLHNDSRRDFEVWYMTNNGTSYSWSKMLTVPSVHCGRCLRPVSFMKNGDILFLRFKGEFVVYNSKRHKLEEVKVAGLEAPLYFNWVVPYFESLFSPKS
;
A
#
# COMPACT_ATOMS: atom_id res chain seq x y z
N MET A 1 -0.13 15.77 35.14
CA MET A 1 -1.48 15.93 34.57
C MET A 1 -1.48 17.33 33.97
N THR A 2 -1.30 17.57 32.68
CA THR A 2 -1.50 16.82 31.43
C THR A 2 -0.43 17.28 30.45
N ASP A 3 0.33 16.36 29.84
CA ASP A 3 1.16 16.68 28.67
C ASP A 3 0.24 16.72 27.44
N LEU A 4 0.04 17.93 26.92
CA LEU A 4 -0.52 18.17 25.60
C LEU A 4 0.53 17.69 24.59
N CYS A 5 0.49 16.41 24.24
CA CYS A 5 1.24 15.90 23.09
C CYS A 5 0.83 16.70 21.86
N ASN A 6 1.77 17.49 21.35
CA ASN A 6 1.79 18.12 20.03
C ASN A 6 1.16 17.22 18.96
N THR A 7 -0.13 17.42 18.70
CA THR A 7 -0.79 16.97 17.48
C THR A 7 -0.46 17.97 16.39
N SER A 8 0.63 17.77 15.64
CA SER A 8 0.58 18.28 14.27
C SER A 8 -0.58 17.54 13.59
N PRO A 9 -1.56 18.23 12.99
CA PRO A 9 -2.62 17.55 12.28
C PRO A 9 -1.99 16.62 11.25
N ASN A 10 -2.50 15.40 11.12
CA ASN A 10 -2.18 14.62 9.92
C ASN A 10 -2.74 15.40 8.73
N ASP A 11 -1.88 15.92 7.85
CA ASP A 11 -2.28 16.71 6.67
C ASP A 11 -3.03 15.86 5.61
N PHE A 12 -3.15 14.55 5.84
CA PHE A 12 -3.80 13.62 4.92
C PHE A 12 -5.11 13.10 5.50
N THR A 13 -6.16 13.14 4.66
CA THR A 13 -7.48 12.58 4.94
C THR A 13 -7.77 11.48 3.93
N ILE A 14 -8.29 10.34 4.39
CA ILE A 14 -8.83 9.29 3.51
C ILE A 14 -10.33 9.48 3.45
N VAL A 15 -10.87 9.55 2.24
CA VAL A 15 -12.31 9.74 2.01
C VAL A 15 -12.87 8.54 1.29
N HIS A 16 -13.93 7.96 1.84
CA HIS A 16 -14.76 6.95 1.20
C HIS A 16 -15.96 7.63 0.54
N PHE A 17 -16.22 7.28 -0.72
CA PHE A 17 -17.41 7.73 -1.44
C PHE A 17 -18.40 6.58 -1.62
N CYS A 18 -19.56 6.69 -0.98
CA CYS A 18 -20.64 5.73 -1.12
C CYS A 18 -21.49 6.09 -2.35
N LEU A 19 -21.37 5.29 -3.42
CA LEU A 19 -22.12 5.51 -4.67
C LEU A 19 -23.64 5.47 -4.48
N GLU A 20 -24.17 4.53 -3.69
CA GLU A 20 -25.61 4.38 -3.46
C GLU A 20 -26.24 5.63 -2.81
N LYS A 21 -25.50 6.27 -1.90
CA LYS A 21 -25.98 7.41 -1.12
C LYS A 21 -25.45 8.74 -1.65
N GLU A 22 -24.58 8.70 -2.66
CA GLU A 22 -23.82 9.84 -3.19
C GLU A 22 -23.19 10.72 -2.10
N LYS A 23 -22.61 10.08 -1.07
CA LYS A 23 -22.07 10.76 0.12
C LYS A 23 -20.63 10.37 0.38
N PHE A 24 -19.85 11.39 0.74
CA PHE A 24 -18.50 11.22 1.26
C PHE A 24 -18.54 10.96 2.77
N GLN A 25 -17.63 10.11 3.22
CA GLN A 25 -17.37 9.83 4.62
C GLN A 25 -15.87 9.78 4.85
N GLU A 26 -15.39 10.41 5.91
CA GLU A 26 -13.99 10.33 6.28
C GLU A 26 -13.69 8.98 6.94
N ILE A 27 -12.56 8.40 6.56
CA ILE A 27 -11.97 7.23 7.22
C ILE A 27 -10.78 7.72 8.03
N LEU A 28 -10.66 7.21 9.25
CA LEU A 28 -9.52 7.50 10.10
C LEU A 28 -8.21 7.14 9.40
N PHE A 29 -7.34 8.14 9.27
CA PHE A 29 -5.96 7.93 8.86
C PHE A 29 -5.19 7.25 10.01
N PRO A 30 -4.27 6.31 9.75
CA PRO A 30 -3.52 5.68 10.82
C PRO A 30 -2.63 6.68 11.56
N ASP A 31 -2.87 6.85 12.87
CA ASP A 31 -2.11 7.74 13.77
C ASP A 31 -0.58 7.50 13.74
N ARG A 32 -0.17 6.28 13.36
CA ARG A 32 1.23 5.84 13.36
C ARG A 32 1.99 6.25 12.09
N ILE A 33 1.30 6.70 11.05
CA ILE A 33 1.93 7.18 9.82
C ILE A 33 2.02 8.70 9.92
N LYS A 34 3.25 9.23 9.92
CA LYS A 34 3.46 10.67 10.10
C LYS A 34 3.25 11.39 8.78
N SER A 35 2.63 12.57 8.81
CA SER A 35 2.24 13.38 7.63
C SER A 35 3.34 13.79 6.65
N ARG A 36 4.61 13.45 6.89
CA ARG A 36 5.72 13.73 5.97
C ARG A 36 6.04 12.59 5.02
N GLU A 37 5.23 11.53 5.03
CA GLU A 37 5.54 10.26 4.40
C GLU A 37 4.52 10.00 3.28
N ASP A 38 4.66 10.69 2.14
CA ASP A 38 3.81 10.62 0.93
C ASP A 38 2.97 9.32 0.83
N PRO A 39 1.77 9.31 1.43
CA PRO A 39 1.03 8.08 1.61
C PRO A 39 0.36 7.70 0.30
N ALA A 40 0.31 6.40 0.02
CA ALA A 40 -0.36 5.86 -1.16
C ALA A 40 -1.32 4.75 -0.79
N LEU A 41 -2.56 4.93 -1.20
CA LEU A 41 -3.56 3.88 -1.19
C LEU A 41 -3.34 2.93 -2.37
N CYS A 42 -3.47 1.64 -2.11
CA CYS A 42 -3.43 0.61 -3.14
C CYS A 42 -4.39 -0.52 -2.79
N ALA A 43 -4.97 -1.16 -3.80
CA ALA A 43 -5.69 -2.41 -3.61
C ALA A 43 -4.70 -3.59 -3.58
N LEU A 44 -4.84 -4.48 -2.61
CA LEU A 44 -4.06 -5.70 -2.51
C LEU A 44 -4.99 -6.89 -2.23
N GLY A 45 -5.32 -7.64 -3.28
CA GLY A 45 -6.46 -8.56 -3.24
C GLY A 45 -7.75 -7.77 -3.00
N GLU A 46 -8.59 -8.23 -2.09
CA GLU A 46 -9.83 -7.54 -1.70
C GLU A 46 -9.63 -6.47 -0.61
N ASN A 47 -8.39 -6.26 -0.16
CA ASN A 47 -8.09 -5.33 0.93
C ASN A 47 -7.65 -3.97 0.38
N LEU A 48 -8.11 -2.90 1.03
CA LEU A 48 -7.52 -1.57 0.88
C LEU A 48 -6.26 -1.50 1.75
N CYS A 49 -5.13 -1.18 1.11
CA CYS A 49 -3.86 -1.02 1.77
C CYS A 49 -3.36 0.42 1.68
N LEU A 50 -2.53 0.79 2.64
CA LEU A 50 -1.82 2.06 2.72
C LEU A 50 -0.33 1.78 2.80
N THR A 51 0.42 2.43 1.92
CA THR A 51 1.88 2.32 1.79
C THR A 51 2.51 3.69 1.69
N ARG A 52 3.84 3.75 1.57
CA ARG A 52 4.60 5.00 1.41
C ARG A 52 5.26 5.03 0.04
N LEU A 53 5.10 6.12 -0.71
CA LEU A 53 5.81 6.38 -1.97
C LEU A 53 7.16 7.06 -1.71
N HIS A 54 7.98 6.58 -0.78
CA HIS A 54 9.19 7.33 -0.43
C HIS A 54 10.42 6.95 -1.27
N ASN A 55 11.06 7.95 -1.90
CA ASN A 55 12.41 7.89 -2.48
C ASN A 55 13.59 7.93 -1.44
N ASP A 56 13.33 7.93 -0.13
CA ASP A 56 14.35 8.01 0.92
C ASP A 56 14.71 6.62 1.38
N SER A 57 15.90 6.20 0.97
CA SER A 57 16.48 4.89 1.31
C SER A 57 16.79 4.70 2.79
N ARG A 58 16.52 5.70 3.65
CA ARG A 58 16.80 5.64 5.10
C ARG A 58 15.62 5.14 5.94
N ARG A 59 14.46 4.89 5.33
CA ARG A 59 13.23 4.48 6.04
C ARG A 59 12.74 3.12 5.55
N ASP A 60 12.27 2.30 6.48
CA ASP A 60 11.68 1.02 6.14
C ASP A 60 10.39 1.23 5.35
N PHE A 61 10.15 0.36 4.37
CA PHE A 61 8.90 0.34 3.63
C PHE A 61 7.87 -0.46 4.40
N GLU A 62 6.68 0.08 4.57
CA GLU A 62 5.60 -0.55 5.32
C GLU A 62 4.36 -0.70 4.46
N VAL A 63 3.70 -1.84 4.62
CA VAL A 63 2.36 -2.08 4.10
C VAL A 63 1.40 -2.19 5.27
N TRP A 64 0.38 -1.35 5.26
CA TRP A 64 -0.72 -1.37 6.22
C TRP A 64 -1.98 -1.78 5.48
N TYR A 65 -2.84 -2.57 6.12
CA TYR A 65 -4.14 -2.92 5.58
C TYR A 65 -5.24 -2.37 6.46
N MET A 66 -6.34 -1.99 5.82
CA MET A 66 -7.52 -1.51 6.48
C MET A 66 -8.31 -2.71 7.02
N THR A 67 -8.59 -2.69 8.31
CA THR A 67 -9.48 -3.63 8.99
C THR A 67 -10.83 -2.96 9.24
N ASN A 68 -11.91 -3.67 8.95
CA ASN A 68 -13.28 -3.26 9.27
C ASN A 68 -13.88 -4.28 10.24
N ASN A 69 -14.26 -3.85 11.44
CA ASN A 69 -14.93 -4.69 12.43
C ASN A 69 -16.46 -4.52 12.45
N GLY A 70 -17.02 -3.86 11.42
CA GLY A 70 -18.45 -3.58 11.26
C GLY A 70 -18.91 -2.27 11.91
N THR A 71 -18.15 -1.71 12.85
CA THR A 71 -18.49 -0.46 13.55
C THR A 71 -17.47 0.65 13.31
N SER A 72 -16.23 0.30 13.01
CA SER A 72 -15.17 1.24 12.72
C SER A 72 -14.13 0.67 11.77
N TYR A 73 -13.38 1.58 11.18
CA TYR A 73 -12.20 1.27 10.40
C TYR A 73 -10.95 1.48 11.25
N SER A 74 -10.04 0.53 11.17
CA SER A 74 -8.72 0.61 11.77
C SER A 74 -7.66 0.15 10.79
N TRP A 75 -6.40 0.37 11.11
CA TRP A 75 -5.27 0.01 10.25
C TRP A 75 -4.31 -0.86 11.02
N SER A 76 -3.92 -1.98 10.42
CA SER A 76 -2.97 -2.92 10.98
C SER A 76 -1.75 -3.04 10.08
N LYS A 77 -0.57 -3.08 10.67
CA LYS A 77 0.68 -3.26 9.91
C LYS A 77 0.75 -4.71 9.44
N MET A 78 0.94 -4.90 8.15
CA MET A 78 1.02 -6.20 7.52
C MET A 78 2.47 -6.63 7.30
N LEU A 79 3.30 -5.73 6.79
CA LEU A 79 4.67 -6.01 6.42
C LEU A 79 5.58 -4.80 6.67
N THR A 80 6.81 -5.09 7.08
CA THR A 80 7.93 -4.13 7.06
C THR A 80 9.06 -4.72 6.25
N VAL A 81 9.52 -3.98 5.24
CA VAL A 81 10.71 -4.29 4.45
C VAL A 81 11.80 -3.30 4.87
N PRO A 82 12.96 -3.75 5.38
CA PRO A 82 14.02 -2.86 5.80
C PRO A 82 14.53 -1.97 4.68
N SER A 83 14.85 -0.70 4.98
CA SER A 83 15.21 0.32 3.99
C SER A 83 16.38 -0.08 3.10
N VAL A 84 17.36 -0.79 3.67
CA VAL A 84 18.55 -1.35 2.99
C VAL A 84 18.18 -2.26 1.80
N HIS A 85 16.97 -2.83 1.80
CA HIS A 85 16.48 -3.68 0.72
C HIS A 85 15.50 -2.97 -0.22
N CYS A 86 14.90 -1.84 0.17
CA CYS A 86 13.79 -1.23 -0.56
C CYS A 86 14.23 -0.55 -1.88
N GLY A 87 15.40 0.10 -1.89
CA GLY A 87 15.81 0.95 -3.00
C GLY A 87 14.99 2.25 -3.03
N ARG A 88 14.62 2.72 -4.24
CA ARG A 88 13.89 3.99 -4.40
C ARG A 88 12.37 3.87 -4.20
N CYS A 89 11.71 2.84 -4.73
CA CYS A 89 10.27 2.65 -4.57
C CYS A 89 9.90 1.17 -4.65
N LEU A 90 8.94 0.77 -3.81
CA LEU A 90 8.22 -0.50 -3.90
C LEU A 90 6.73 -0.20 -4.03
N ARG A 91 6.04 -0.93 -4.90
CA ARG A 91 4.58 -0.86 -5.04
C ARG A 91 3.99 -2.25 -4.92
N PRO A 92 3.09 -2.52 -3.96
CA PRO A 92 2.41 -3.81 -3.91
C PRO A 92 1.61 -4.03 -5.19
N VAL A 93 1.64 -5.25 -5.73
CA VAL A 93 0.92 -5.64 -6.94
C VAL A 93 -0.15 -6.67 -6.61
N SER A 94 0.23 -7.75 -5.94
CA SER A 94 -0.68 -8.85 -5.61
C SER A 94 -0.13 -9.72 -4.50
N PHE A 95 -0.98 -10.61 -3.99
CA PHE A 95 -0.54 -11.76 -3.22
C PHE A 95 -0.01 -12.87 -4.13
N MET A 96 1.02 -13.56 -3.66
CA MET A 96 1.43 -14.86 -4.18
C MET A 96 0.62 -15.98 -3.52
N LYS A 97 0.65 -17.18 -4.12
CA LYS A 97 -0.06 -18.36 -3.58
C LYS A 97 0.36 -18.73 -2.15
N ASN A 98 1.58 -18.39 -1.74
CA ASN A 98 2.10 -18.64 -0.40
C ASN A 98 1.78 -17.50 0.60
N GLY A 99 1.04 -16.47 0.17
CA GLY A 99 0.68 -15.32 0.99
C GLY A 99 1.71 -14.18 0.98
N ASP A 100 2.87 -14.35 0.34
CA ASP A 100 3.83 -13.26 0.20
C ASP A 100 3.30 -12.16 -0.74
N ILE A 101 3.82 -10.94 -0.58
CA ILE A 101 3.45 -9.81 -1.43
C ILE A 101 4.43 -9.71 -2.60
N LEU A 102 3.88 -9.70 -3.82
CA LEU A 102 4.61 -9.33 -5.03
C LEU A 102 4.67 -7.80 -5.12
N PHE A 103 5.87 -7.26 -5.31
CA PHE A 103 6.12 -5.85 -5.49
C PHE A 103 6.62 -5.56 -6.89
N LEU A 104 6.28 -4.37 -7.39
CA LEU A 104 6.94 -3.73 -8.51
C LEU A 104 7.97 -2.74 -7.96
N ARG A 105 9.24 -2.92 -8.34
CA ARG A 105 10.33 -2.02 -7.97
C ARG A 105 10.50 -0.92 -9.01
N PHE A 106 11.07 0.21 -8.59
CA PHE A 106 11.51 1.27 -9.50
C PHE A 106 12.37 0.68 -10.64
N LYS A 107 11.95 0.90 -11.90
CA LYS A 107 12.45 0.31 -13.17
C LYS A 107 11.79 -0.99 -13.66
N GLY A 108 10.74 -1.47 -13.00
CA GLY A 108 9.87 -2.51 -13.56
C GLY A 108 10.19 -3.94 -13.14
N GLU A 109 11.13 -4.14 -12.22
CA GLU A 109 11.47 -5.46 -11.69
C GLU A 109 10.37 -5.94 -10.73
N PHE A 110 9.90 -7.17 -10.92
CA PHE A 110 9.03 -7.83 -9.95
C PHE A 110 9.87 -8.49 -8.86
N VAL A 111 9.53 -8.25 -7.61
CA VAL A 111 10.28 -8.77 -6.46
C VAL A 111 9.35 -9.20 -5.34
N VAL A 112 9.80 -10.15 -4.53
CA VAL A 112 9.09 -10.62 -3.33
C VAL A 112 10.00 -10.49 -2.13
N TYR A 113 9.44 -10.08 -0.99
CA TYR A 113 10.22 -10.04 0.24
C TYR A 113 10.27 -11.41 0.92
N ASN A 114 11.44 -12.02 0.90
CA ASN A 114 11.71 -13.24 1.64
C ASN A 114 12.01 -12.89 3.10
N SER A 115 11.02 -13.09 3.97
CA SER A 115 11.13 -12.77 5.40
C SER A 115 12.20 -13.58 6.14
N LYS A 116 12.46 -14.83 5.72
CA LYS A 116 13.49 -15.70 6.33
C LYS A 116 14.91 -15.23 6.01
N ARG A 117 15.13 -14.74 4.79
CA ARG A 117 16.43 -14.26 4.31
C ARG A 117 16.59 -12.76 4.46
N HIS A 118 15.54 -12.08 4.95
CA HIS A 118 15.46 -10.62 5.08
C HIS A 118 15.91 -9.90 3.81
N LYS A 119 15.39 -10.27 2.64
CA LYS A 119 15.76 -9.61 1.39
C LYS A 119 14.66 -9.68 0.33
N LEU A 120 14.72 -8.76 -0.62
CA LEU A 120 13.94 -8.86 -1.85
C LEU A 120 14.59 -9.86 -2.81
N GLU A 121 13.79 -10.75 -3.37
CA GLU A 121 14.19 -11.72 -4.38
C GLU A 121 13.43 -11.43 -5.68
N GLU A 122 14.13 -11.43 -6.81
CA GLU A 122 13.55 -11.16 -8.12
C GLU A 122 12.62 -12.31 -8.55
N VAL A 123 11.48 -11.94 -9.11
CA VAL A 123 10.50 -12.85 -9.69
C VAL A 123 10.51 -12.66 -11.21
N LYS A 124 10.91 -13.69 -11.93
CA LYS A 124 10.83 -13.70 -13.40
C LYS A 124 9.40 -13.97 -13.82
N VAL A 125 8.83 -13.07 -14.59
CA VAL A 125 7.50 -13.21 -15.18
C VAL A 125 7.66 -13.55 -16.66
N ALA A 126 7.14 -14.70 -17.08
CA ALA A 126 7.20 -15.13 -18.47
C ALA A 126 6.50 -14.12 -19.39
N GLY A 127 7.15 -13.75 -20.50
CA GLY A 127 6.70 -12.70 -21.41
C GLY A 127 7.07 -11.28 -20.99
N LEU A 128 7.70 -11.09 -19.82
CA LEU A 128 8.20 -9.81 -19.31
C LEU A 128 9.68 -9.92 -18.94
N GLU A 129 10.50 -10.49 -19.82
CA GLU A 129 11.93 -10.73 -19.56
C GLU A 129 12.80 -9.46 -19.70
N ALA A 130 12.30 -8.43 -20.40
CA ALA A 130 12.96 -7.13 -20.49
C ALA A 130 12.41 -6.16 -19.42
N PRO A 131 13.21 -5.22 -18.91
CA PRO A 131 12.74 -4.20 -18.00
C PRO A 131 11.72 -3.31 -18.71
N LEU A 132 10.46 -3.55 -18.40
CA LEU A 132 9.36 -2.70 -18.82
C LEU A 132 9.32 -1.54 -17.82
N TYR A 133 9.66 -0.33 -18.27
CA TYR A 133 9.69 0.87 -17.44
C TYR A 133 8.27 1.31 -17.03
N PHE A 134 7.58 0.47 -16.25
CA PHE A 134 6.26 0.72 -15.75
C PHE A 134 6.31 1.82 -14.69
N ASN A 135 5.66 2.95 -14.99
CA ASN A 135 5.47 3.99 -13.99
C ASN A 135 4.43 3.58 -12.95
N TRP A 136 3.40 2.84 -13.33
CA TRP A 136 2.33 2.35 -12.45
C TRP A 136 1.80 1.01 -12.97
N VAL A 137 1.42 0.11 -12.07
CA VAL A 137 0.67 -1.12 -12.36
C VAL A 137 -0.52 -1.12 -11.41
N VAL A 138 -1.70 -1.38 -11.95
CA VAL A 138 -2.94 -1.51 -11.16
C VAL A 138 -3.53 -2.89 -11.41
N PRO A 139 -3.87 -3.64 -10.35
CA PRO A 139 -4.62 -4.87 -10.53
C PRO A 139 -6.00 -4.53 -11.13
N TYR A 140 -6.38 -5.26 -12.17
CA TYR A 140 -7.73 -5.17 -12.72
C TYR A 140 -8.69 -5.91 -11.80
N PHE A 141 -9.77 -5.23 -11.42
CA PHE A 141 -10.91 -5.83 -10.74
C PHE A 141 -12.15 -5.56 -11.59
N GLU A 142 -12.90 -6.62 -11.92
CA GLU A 142 -14.18 -6.46 -12.63
C GLU A 142 -15.11 -5.60 -11.79
N SER A 143 -15.80 -4.64 -12.42
CA SER A 143 -16.82 -3.85 -11.71
C SER A 143 -18.08 -4.69 -11.52
N LEU A 144 -18.62 -4.69 -10.30
CA LEU A 144 -19.92 -5.30 -9.99
C LEU A 144 -21.12 -4.55 -10.60
N PHE A 145 -20.87 -3.39 -11.21
CA PHE A 145 -21.89 -2.60 -11.89
C PHE A 145 -21.50 -2.43 -13.35
N SER A 146 -22.38 -2.85 -14.26
CA SER A 146 -22.34 -2.35 -15.63
C SER A 146 -22.82 -0.90 -15.61
N PRO A 147 -22.14 0.05 -16.27
CA PRO A 147 -22.70 1.37 -16.47
C PRO A 147 -24.05 1.20 -17.19
N LYS A 148 -25.12 1.65 -16.54
CA LYS A 148 -26.42 1.70 -17.20
C LYS A 148 -26.34 2.76 -18.28
N SER A 149 -26.49 2.33 -19.54
CA SER A 149 -26.66 3.21 -20.69
C SER A 149 -27.95 4.00 -20.61
#